data_AF-A0AA36IBF9-F1
#
_entry.id   AF-A0AA36IBF9-F1
#
_cell.length_a   1.000
_cell.length_b   1.000
_cell.length_c   1.000
_cell.angle_alpha   90.00
_cell.angle_beta   90.00
_cell.angle_gamma   90.00
#
_symmetry.space_group_name_H-M   'P 1'
#
loop_
_entity.id
_entity.type
_entity.pdbx_description
1 polymer ?
#
loop_
_entity_poly.entity_id
_entity_poly.type
_entity_poly.pdbx_seq_one_letter_code
_entity_poly.pdbx_strand_id
1 'polypeptide(L)'
;MGHATRGGRGGGLVFRGAAQTFGQGGYHGVLAQPTARGFGSESVLRSEISTGSVLLYSRTVRLVKRFGGYAPWDHNSLRTGVQTWRSPAGLAKGESGHAFDTMRRTSFLETNRSEESEETEAEGEFEWQTDVEDLYLASVDYGHRFAANKTSELRGKAAARRLSETATKADSATELFGFSKQGMMNLQVKGLLDGTSLELDIQMGLGPFQSPARRIPLLDLRQQLEAALQGLPFISQSSRDKALGTLNHFAVVDTRSFEGLRLKPGSTVALHSTVHNRFVVMNDHKMFGGIHRNPDPFRPSMTWERFTVVDAGNGQIALHSARWNRFARTGGGVSPLQAASRLPPAHAWGGERFTVVVDAARSQIALHSNNAFLQMTPDGNIQNTEHMNIHDLPDSNTWERFGVLQVEAYLEPGDTVALHNAVHNRFLRMNANGIMDRSDVLNWNALNGGYTSERFTVVDAQDGQVALHSAVHNRFVKMDGGHMSGSAHKAADALPPKSESTSERFAVVPAMHGDENVIALHSTIHNRFISMTPNGVTAYVVNAHELPDGATWERFRVVKL
;
A
#
# COMPACT_ATOMS: atom_id res chain seq x y z
N MET A 1 74.72 -10.42 21.91
CA MET A 1 74.13 -10.26 23.26
C MET A 1 73.44 -8.90 23.30
N GLY A 2 72.13 -8.72 23.43
CA GLY A 2 71.01 -9.64 23.53
C GLY A 2 69.68 -8.88 23.34
N HIS A 3 68.64 -9.67 23.02
CA HIS A 3 67.19 -9.46 23.10
C HIS A 3 66.38 -8.63 22.08
N ALA A 4 65.33 -9.33 21.61
CA ALA A 4 64.18 -8.99 20.77
C ALA A 4 63.17 -8.05 21.49
N THR A 5 62.21 -7.36 20.85
CA THR A 5 61.04 -7.90 20.12
C THR A 5 60.31 -6.86 19.23
N ARG A 6 59.77 -7.35 18.09
CA ARG A 6 58.58 -6.94 17.26
C ARG A 6 58.31 -5.42 17.07
N GLY A 7 58.39 -4.81 15.87
CA GLY A 7 57.82 -5.18 14.55
C GLY A 7 56.41 -4.55 14.43
N GLY A 8 55.98 -3.79 13.43
CA GLY A 8 56.49 -3.35 12.13
C GLY A 8 55.28 -2.72 11.38
N ARG A 9 55.57 -1.71 10.55
CA ARG A 9 54.64 -0.82 9.81
C ARG A 9 53.70 -1.52 8.81
N GLY A 10 52.68 -0.79 8.33
CA GLY A 10 52.23 -0.90 6.93
C GLY A 10 50.80 -0.45 6.65
N GLY A 11 50.63 0.60 5.84
CA GLY A 11 49.35 0.91 5.19
C GLY A 11 49.05 -0.03 4.01
N GLY A 12 47.84 0.05 3.45
CA GLY A 12 47.47 -0.67 2.23
C GLY A 12 46.03 -0.45 1.79
N LEU A 13 45.87 0.22 0.65
CA LEU A 13 44.73 0.13 -0.27
C LEU A 13 44.78 -1.25 -0.95
N VAL A 14 43.69 -2.04 -1.06
CA VAL A 14 43.47 -3.05 -2.13
C VAL A 14 42.00 -3.50 -2.19
N PHE A 15 41.50 -3.61 -3.43
CA PHE A 15 40.25 -4.21 -3.89
C PHE A 15 40.26 -5.76 -3.90
N ARG A 16 39.04 -6.33 -3.89
CA ARG A 16 38.64 -7.71 -4.29
C ARG A 16 39.13 -8.89 -3.45
N GLY A 17 38.16 -9.60 -2.87
CA GLY A 17 38.22 -11.04 -2.67
C GLY A 17 37.22 -11.73 -3.60
N ALA A 18 37.70 -12.22 -4.73
CA ALA A 18 37.03 -13.27 -5.48
C ALA A 18 37.16 -14.58 -4.69
N ALA A 19 36.06 -15.30 -4.54
CA ALA A 19 36.12 -16.74 -4.29
C ALA A 19 35.77 -17.44 -5.61
N GLN A 20 36.80 -17.74 -6.39
CA GLN A 20 36.75 -18.87 -7.31
C GLN A 20 36.91 -20.13 -6.46
N THR A 21 35.83 -20.89 -6.33
CA THR A 21 35.88 -22.33 -6.07
C THR A 21 34.89 -23.00 -7.01
N PHE A 22 35.37 -24.06 -7.65
CA PHE A 22 34.77 -24.75 -8.77
C PHE A 22 33.37 -25.33 -8.45
N GLY A 23 32.45 -25.16 -9.40
CA GLY A 23 31.30 -26.03 -9.63
C GLY A 23 30.37 -26.29 -8.45
N GLN A 24 29.60 -25.30 -8.01
CA GLN A 24 28.34 -25.55 -7.29
C GLN A 24 27.28 -24.50 -7.71
N GLY A 25 26.13 -24.98 -8.19
CA GLY A 25 24.92 -24.17 -8.33
C GLY A 25 24.30 -23.91 -6.95
N GLY A 26 23.76 -22.71 -6.74
CA GLY A 26 23.29 -22.29 -5.43
C GLY A 26 22.03 -21.42 -5.51
N TYR A 27 21.16 -21.60 -4.52
CA TYR A 27 20.08 -20.67 -4.21
C TYR A 27 20.59 -19.64 -3.20
N HIS A 28 20.25 -18.37 -3.43
CA HIS A 28 20.65 -17.25 -2.58
C HIS A 28 19.42 -16.45 -2.17
N GLY A 29 19.19 -16.31 -0.86
CA GLY A 29 18.24 -15.37 -0.30
C GLY A 29 18.99 -14.21 0.34
N VAL A 30 18.71 -12.97 -0.06
CA VAL A 30 19.30 -11.78 0.56
C VAL A 30 18.20 -10.97 1.22
N LEU A 31 18.30 -10.80 2.55
CA LEU A 31 17.62 -9.76 3.31
C LEU A 31 18.56 -8.56 3.37
N ALA A 32 18.22 -7.48 2.66
CA ALA A 32 18.98 -6.23 2.67
C ALA A 32 18.05 -5.03 2.87
N GLN A 33 18.40 -4.14 3.79
CA GLN A 33 17.79 -2.80 3.86
C GLN A 33 18.40 -1.90 2.77
N PRO A 34 17.61 -1.13 2.02
CA PRO A 34 18.15 -0.13 1.11
C PRO A 34 18.80 1.02 1.89
N THR A 35 19.91 1.52 1.36
CA THR A 35 20.64 2.68 1.92
C THR A 35 19.92 3.99 1.61
N ALA A 36 20.00 4.91 2.55
CA ALA A 36 19.30 6.19 2.57
C ALA A 36 19.47 7.01 1.28
N ARG A 37 18.48 6.94 0.39
CA ARG A 37 18.12 8.00 -0.58
C ARG A 37 16.72 7.74 -1.11
N GLY A 38 15.74 8.45 -0.53
CA GLY A 38 14.41 8.67 -1.11
C GLY A 38 13.42 7.52 -0.94
N PHE A 39 12.33 7.83 -0.23
CA PHE A 39 11.10 7.03 -0.03
C PHE A 39 11.26 5.80 0.88
N GLY A 40 10.33 5.70 1.85
CA GLY A 40 9.92 4.49 2.56
C GLY A 40 11.02 3.50 2.97
N SER A 41 11.29 3.42 4.26
CA SER A 41 11.93 2.28 4.92
C SER A 41 11.21 0.95 4.60
N GLU A 42 11.63 0.29 3.51
CA GLU A 42 11.09 -0.98 3.01
C GLU A 42 12.01 -2.15 3.41
N SER A 43 11.47 -3.18 4.05
CA SER A 43 12.20 -4.45 4.20
C SER A 43 12.06 -5.25 2.92
N VAL A 44 13.18 -5.61 2.30
CA VAL A 44 13.20 -6.30 1.01
C VAL A 44 13.67 -7.73 1.19
N LEU A 45 12.89 -8.67 0.65
CA LEU A 45 13.27 -10.06 0.49
C LEU A 45 13.55 -10.32 -0.99
N ARG A 46 14.79 -10.70 -1.31
CA ARG A 46 15.16 -11.11 -2.67
C ARG A 46 15.50 -12.59 -2.73
N SER A 47 14.82 -13.31 -3.62
CA SER A 47 15.12 -14.70 -3.98
C SER A 47 15.89 -14.73 -5.29
N GLU A 48 17.02 -15.43 -5.32
CA GLU A 48 17.86 -15.61 -6.50
C GLU A 48 18.22 -17.08 -6.72
N ILE A 49 18.04 -17.56 -7.96
CA ILE A 49 18.57 -18.86 -8.42
C ILE A 49 19.65 -18.57 -9.45
N SER A 50 20.84 -19.11 -9.21
CA SER A 50 21.98 -18.94 -10.10
C SER A 50 22.74 -20.25 -10.30
N THR A 51 23.42 -20.36 -11.45
CA THR A 51 24.37 -21.44 -11.71
C THR A 51 25.66 -20.83 -12.25
N GLY A 52 26.77 -21.11 -11.56
CA GLY A 52 28.03 -20.41 -11.78
C GLY A 52 27.86 -18.91 -11.61
N SER A 53 28.25 -18.12 -12.62
CA SER A 53 28.07 -16.66 -12.63
C SER A 53 26.78 -16.20 -13.35
N VAL A 54 25.86 -17.11 -13.65
CA VAL A 54 24.66 -16.81 -14.44
C VAL A 54 23.43 -16.81 -13.56
N LEU A 55 22.79 -15.65 -13.43
CA LEU A 55 21.48 -15.50 -12.81
C LEU A 55 20.42 -16.11 -13.73
N LEU A 56 19.63 -17.04 -13.20
CA LEU A 56 18.54 -17.70 -13.92
C LEU A 56 17.17 -17.22 -13.46
N TYR A 57 17.04 -16.85 -12.20
CA TYR A 57 15.79 -16.34 -11.66
C TYR A 57 16.10 -15.33 -10.56
N SER A 58 15.38 -14.21 -10.55
CA SER A 58 15.37 -13.28 -9.43
C SER A 58 13.98 -12.72 -9.23
N ARG A 59 13.55 -12.63 -7.98
CA ARG A 59 12.32 -11.94 -7.61
C ARG A 59 12.53 -11.18 -6.30
N THR A 60 11.96 -10.00 -6.26
CA THR A 60 11.95 -9.14 -5.07
C THR A 60 10.54 -9.07 -4.51
N VAL A 61 10.40 -9.33 -3.21
CA VAL A 61 9.18 -9.13 -2.43
C VAL A 61 9.48 -8.04 -1.40
N ARG A 62 8.66 -6.99 -1.37
CA ARG A 62 8.82 -5.84 -0.50
C ARG A 62 7.78 -5.91 0.61
N LEU A 63 8.23 -5.76 1.85
CA LEU A 63 7.36 -5.58 2.99
C LEU A 63 6.90 -4.11 3.02
N VAL A 64 5.62 -3.89 2.79
CA VAL A 64 5.00 -2.57 2.82
C VAL A 64 4.00 -2.55 3.97
N LYS A 65 4.12 -1.58 4.87
CA LYS A 65 3.09 -1.36 5.90
C LYS A 65 1.81 -0.96 5.18
N ARG A 66 0.73 -1.74 5.35
CA ARG A 66 -0.47 -1.60 4.52
C ARG A 66 -1.05 -0.20 4.63
N PHE A 67 -1.21 0.30 5.86
CA PHE A 67 -1.63 1.66 6.17
C PHE A 67 -1.03 2.14 7.51
N GLY A 68 -0.74 3.44 7.59
CA GLY A 68 -0.24 4.15 8.78
C GLY A 68 0.79 5.22 8.41
N GLY A 69 0.53 6.47 8.77
CA GLY A 69 1.52 7.55 8.71
C GLY A 69 2.78 7.18 9.53
N TYR A 70 3.90 7.80 9.15
CA TYR A 70 5.25 7.71 9.74
C TYR A 70 5.33 6.76 10.95
N ALA A 71 5.78 5.53 10.74
CA ALA A 71 6.33 4.79 11.87
C ALA A 71 7.47 5.67 12.40
N PRO A 72 7.51 6.02 13.69
CA PRO A 72 8.75 6.49 14.27
C PRO A 72 9.67 5.27 14.21
N TRP A 73 10.39 5.13 13.10
CA TRP A 73 11.65 4.43 13.11
C TRP A 73 12.49 5.28 14.03
N ASP A 74 12.41 5.01 15.32
CA ASP A 74 13.33 5.62 16.24
C ASP A 74 14.73 5.27 15.73
N HIS A 75 15.68 6.19 15.93
CA HIS A 75 17.04 5.94 15.49
C HIS A 75 17.68 4.72 16.18
N ASN A 76 17.01 4.09 17.16
CA ASN A 76 17.42 2.85 17.81
C ASN A 76 16.93 1.57 17.09
N SER A 77 15.88 1.64 16.28
CA SER A 77 15.31 0.53 15.51
C SER A 77 16.08 0.29 14.19
N LEU A 78 16.86 1.28 13.77
CA LEU A 78 17.74 1.24 12.59
C LEU A 78 19.11 0.63 12.90
N ARG A 79 19.15 -0.53 13.55
CA ARG A 79 20.38 -1.32 13.59
C ARG A 79 20.45 -2.18 12.34
N THR A 80 21.34 -1.74 11.44
CA THR A 80 21.67 -2.35 10.15
C THR A 80 21.90 -3.86 10.26
N GLY A 81 21.03 -4.65 9.64
CA GLY A 81 21.20 -6.10 9.49
C GLY A 81 20.98 -6.51 8.04
N VAL A 82 22.04 -6.91 7.35
CA VAL A 82 21.94 -7.63 6.06
C VAL A 82 22.24 -9.09 6.35
N GLN A 83 21.29 -9.98 6.07
CA GLN A 83 21.52 -11.41 6.19
C GLN A 83 21.36 -12.06 4.82
N THR A 84 22.46 -12.63 4.32
CA THR A 84 22.46 -13.44 3.10
C THR A 84 22.51 -14.90 3.52
N TRP A 85 21.55 -15.68 3.05
CA TRP A 85 21.57 -17.13 3.18
C TRP A 85 21.84 -17.80 1.84
N ARG A 86 22.62 -18.88 1.86
CA ARG A 86 22.98 -19.66 0.69
C ARG A 86 22.69 -21.13 0.97
N SER A 87 21.85 -21.75 0.16
CA SER A 87 21.73 -23.22 0.12
C SER A 87 22.37 -23.75 -1.17
N PRO A 88 23.34 -24.66 -1.09
CA PRO A 88 23.70 -25.49 -2.22
C PRO A 88 22.52 -26.42 -2.52
N ALA A 89 22.09 -26.50 -3.78
CA ALA A 89 21.04 -27.42 -4.17
C ALA A 89 21.60 -28.86 -4.19
N GLY A 90 21.11 -29.74 -3.31
CA GLY A 90 21.57 -31.13 -3.25
C GLY A 90 21.40 -31.90 -1.94
N LEU A 91 20.42 -31.60 -1.09
CA LEU A 91 20.17 -32.42 0.12
C LEU A 91 19.25 -33.60 -0.22
N ALA A 92 19.83 -34.80 -0.31
CA ALA A 92 19.07 -36.04 -0.40
C ALA A 92 18.31 -36.31 0.92
N LYS A 93 17.11 -36.90 0.81
CA LYS A 93 16.32 -37.39 1.97
C LYS A 93 17.18 -38.35 2.80
N GLY A 94 17.63 -37.91 3.98
CA GLY A 94 18.34 -38.76 4.95
C GLY A 94 19.55 -38.13 5.65
N GLU A 95 20.07 -36.99 5.20
CA GLU A 95 21.17 -36.32 5.91
C GLU A 95 20.67 -35.23 6.87
N SER A 96 21.07 -35.37 8.13
CA SER A 96 20.69 -34.50 9.24
C SER A 96 21.33 -33.11 9.15
N GLY A 97 20.48 -32.07 9.08
CA GLY A 97 20.40 -31.07 10.15
C GLY A 97 21.40 -29.92 10.24
N HIS A 98 22.36 -29.72 9.33
CA HIS A 98 23.44 -28.73 9.57
C HIS A 98 23.39 -27.40 8.81
N ALA A 99 22.48 -27.19 7.85
CA ALA A 99 22.36 -25.88 7.17
C ALA A 99 21.53 -24.84 7.96
N PHE A 100 20.71 -25.29 8.90
CA PHE A 100 19.84 -24.45 9.73
C PHE A 100 20.43 -24.14 11.12
N ASP A 101 21.41 -24.91 11.56
CA ASP A 101 22.02 -24.83 12.91
C ASP A 101 22.92 -23.59 13.09
N THR A 102 23.33 -22.95 11.98
CA THR A 102 24.03 -21.66 12.02
C THR A 102 23.12 -20.48 12.36
N MET A 103 21.80 -20.69 12.51
CA MET A 103 20.95 -19.78 13.29
C MET A 103 21.24 -19.95 14.78
N ARG A 104 22.47 -19.64 15.21
CA ARG A 104 22.65 -19.28 16.61
C ARG A 104 21.78 -18.04 16.85
N ARG A 105 20.78 -18.22 17.71
CA ARG A 105 19.88 -17.23 18.32
C ARG A 105 20.56 -15.92 18.78
N THR A 106 21.88 -15.82 18.74
CA THR A 106 22.68 -14.75 19.33
C THR A 106 22.67 -13.46 18.52
N SER A 107 22.57 -13.47 17.18
CA SER A 107 22.61 -12.20 16.43
C SER A 107 21.31 -11.39 16.49
N PHE A 108 20.17 -12.05 16.67
CA PHE A 108 18.88 -11.37 16.87
C PHE A 108 18.64 -10.96 18.33
N LEU A 109 19.25 -11.67 19.30
CA LEU A 109 19.08 -11.43 20.74
C LEU A 109 20.13 -10.49 21.37
N GLU A 110 21.23 -10.16 20.70
CA GLU A 110 22.24 -9.20 21.22
C GLU A 110 21.83 -7.73 21.06
N THR A 111 20.64 -7.45 20.52
CA THR A 111 20.04 -6.11 20.55
C THR A 111 19.39 -5.88 21.91
N ASN A 112 20.21 -5.42 22.86
CA ASN A 112 19.89 -4.99 24.23
C ASN A 112 18.42 -4.73 24.52
N ARG A 113 17.86 -5.58 25.37
CA ARG A 113 16.61 -5.37 26.12
C ARG A 113 16.93 -4.43 27.29
N SER A 114 16.69 -3.13 27.12
CA SER A 114 16.54 -2.22 28.26
C SER A 114 15.05 -2.00 28.49
N GLU A 115 14.60 -2.36 29.68
CA GLU A 115 13.24 -2.26 30.19
C GLU A 115 12.76 -0.80 30.17
N GLU A 116 11.71 -0.48 29.40
CA GLU A 116 10.79 0.59 29.76
C GLU A 116 9.44 0.45 29.01
N SER A 117 8.36 0.47 29.81
CA SER A 117 6.94 0.64 29.46
C SER A 117 6.26 -0.35 28.49
N GLU A 118 5.43 -1.23 29.07
CA GLU A 118 4.33 -1.92 28.40
C GLU A 118 3.25 -0.91 27.95
N GLU A 119 3.46 -0.26 26.82
CA GLU A 119 2.35 0.15 25.95
C GLU A 119 2.21 -0.90 24.86
N THR A 120 0.99 -1.44 24.71
CA THR A 120 0.65 -2.42 23.69
C THR A 120 0.72 -1.76 22.32
N GLU A 121 1.92 -1.72 21.75
CA GLU A 121 2.17 -1.25 20.39
C GLU A 121 1.30 -2.03 19.41
N ALA A 122 0.52 -1.29 18.63
CA ALA A 122 -0.34 -1.83 17.60
C ALA A 122 0.49 -2.66 16.59
N GLU A 123 0.27 -3.97 16.57
CA GLU A 123 0.78 -4.89 15.55
C GLU A 123 0.29 -4.45 14.16
N GLY A 124 1.04 -3.55 13.51
CA GLY A 124 0.74 -3.09 12.17
C GLY A 124 0.72 -4.27 11.20
N GLU A 125 -0.40 -4.45 10.49
CA GLU A 125 -0.49 -5.51 9.49
C GLU A 125 0.34 -5.13 8.26
N PHE A 126 1.38 -5.91 7.99
CA PHE A 126 2.26 -5.71 6.83
C PHE A 126 1.75 -6.48 5.61
N GLU A 127 1.79 -5.85 4.44
CA GLU A 127 1.51 -6.45 3.14
C GLU A 127 2.82 -6.71 2.38
N TRP A 128 2.88 -7.82 1.66
CA TRP A 128 4.03 -8.15 0.83
C TRP A 128 3.71 -7.80 -0.61
N GLN A 129 4.29 -6.71 -1.10
CA GLN A 129 4.13 -6.29 -2.49
C GLN A 129 5.23 -6.94 -3.34
N THR A 130 4.83 -7.59 -4.44
CA THR A 130 5.80 -8.08 -5.43
C THR A 130 5.88 -7.05 -6.54
N ASP A 131 7.05 -6.44 -6.70
CA ASP A 131 7.28 -5.57 -7.85
C ASP A 131 7.49 -6.45 -9.08
N VAL A 132 6.53 -6.41 -10.00
CA VAL A 132 6.60 -7.19 -11.24
C VAL A 132 7.82 -6.77 -12.07
N GLU A 133 8.26 -5.51 -11.99
CA GLU A 133 9.42 -5.00 -12.73
C GLU A 133 10.75 -5.58 -12.23
N ASP A 134 10.81 -6.01 -10.96
CA ASP A 134 11.98 -6.67 -10.37
C ASP A 134 12.05 -8.18 -10.67
N LEU A 135 11.08 -8.74 -11.40
CA LEU A 135 11.07 -10.15 -11.80
C LEU A 135 12.02 -10.39 -12.99
N TYR A 136 12.91 -11.36 -12.83
CA TYR A 136 13.86 -11.80 -13.86
C TYR A 136 13.79 -13.32 -14.03
N LEU A 137 13.78 -13.77 -15.28
CA LEU A 137 13.80 -15.18 -15.65
C LEU A 137 14.70 -15.40 -16.87
N ALA A 138 15.58 -16.38 -16.82
CA ALA A 138 16.43 -16.76 -17.94
C ALA A 138 16.59 -18.29 -18.02
N SER A 139 16.75 -18.77 -19.25
CA SER A 139 17.09 -20.16 -19.54
C SER A 139 18.49 -20.24 -20.13
N VAL A 140 19.27 -21.23 -19.73
CA VAL A 140 20.65 -21.43 -20.20
C VAL A 140 20.88 -22.87 -20.62
N ASP A 141 21.51 -23.08 -21.76
CA ASP A 141 22.01 -24.38 -22.19
C ASP A 141 23.53 -24.44 -22.03
N TYR A 142 24.02 -25.51 -21.39
CA TYR A 142 25.44 -25.75 -21.18
C TYR A 142 25.97 -26.69 -22.25
N GLY A 143 26.82 -26.15 -23.14
CA GLY A 143 27.50 -26.96 -24.16
C GLY A 143 28.58 -27.88 -23.57
N HIS A 144 29.25 -28.67 -24.43
CA HIS A 144 30.24 -29.67 -24.02
C HIS A 144 31.45 -29.17 -23.20
N ARG A 145 31.70 -27.85 -23.17
CA ARG A 145 32.75 -27.20 -22.35
C ARG A 145 32.19 -26.51 -21.10
N PHE A 146 30.93 -26.76 -20.72
CA PHE A 146 30.21 -26.04 -19.67
C PHE A 146 30.17 -24.51 -19.88
N ALA A 147 30.33 -24.05 -21.12
CA ALA A 147 30.09 -22.67 -21.48
C ALA A 147 28.58 -22.43 -21.47
N ALA A 148 28.14 -21.45 -20.67
CA ALA A 148 26.74 -21.06 -20.57
C ALA A 148 26.31 -20.34 -21.86
N ASN A 149 25.33 -20.90 -22.57
CA ASN A 149 24.66 -20.23 -23.68
C ASN A 149 23.25 -19.82 -23.23
N LYS A 150 22.99 -18.53 -23.08
CA LYS A 150 21.68 -18.05 -22.65
C LYS A 150 20.67 -18.18 -23.80
N THR A 151 19.68 -19.07 -23.63
CA THR A 151 18.66 -19.37 -24.65
C THR A 151 17.42 -18.50 -24.51
N SER A 152 17.17 -17.95 -23.32
CA SER A 152 16.11 -16.96 -23.10
C SER A 152 16.48 -15.99 -21.98
N GLU A 153 16.03 -14.73 -22.10
CA GLU A 153 16.06 -13.73 -21.03
C GLU A 153 14.77 -12.94 -21.05
N LEU A 154 14.03 -12.96 -19.95
CA LEU A 154 12.77 -12.28 -19.76
C LEU A 154 12.83 -11.47 -18.47
N ARG A 155 12.18 -10.30 -18.50
CA ARG A 155 12.08 -9.41 -17.34
C ARG A 155 10.65 -8.91 -17.20
N GLY A 156 10.31 -8.45 -16.01
CA GLY A 156 9.06 -7.73 -15.80
C GLY A 156 7.83 -8.59 -16.08
N LYS A 157 6.85 -7.95 -16.70
CA LYS A 157 5.59 -8.56 -17.17
C LYS A 157 5.80 -9.75 -18.11
N ALA A 158 6.86 -9.75 -18.93
CA ALA A 158 7.13 -10.85 -19.86
C ALA A 158 7.60 -12.13 -19.15
N ALA A 159 8.41 -11.99 -18.09
CA ALA A 159 8.79 -13.11 -17.23
C ALA A 159 7.58 -13.66 -16.48
N ALA A 160 6.74 -12.77 -15.92
CA ALA A 160 5.53 -13.15 -15.22
C ALA A 160 4.56 -13.92 -16.13
N ARG A 161 4.33 -13.45 -17.36
CA ARG A 161 3.48 -14.14 -18.35
C ARG A 161 3.99 -15.54 -18.66
N ARG A 162 5.30 -15.71 -18.81
CA ARG A 162 5.91 -17.02 -19.08
C ARG A 162 5.68 -18.02 -17.95
N LEU A 163 5.89 -17.61 -16.70
CA LEU A 163 5.62 -18.43 -15.52
C LEU A 163 4.12 -18.77 -15.39
N SER A 164 3.25 -17.84 -15.81
CA SER A 164 1.79 -17.99 -15.82
C SER A 164 1.28 -19.03 -16.81
N GLU A 165 1.80 -18.95 -18.04
CA GLU A 165 1.49 -19.91 -19.09
C GLU A 165 1.96 -21.32 -18.73
N THR A 166 3.05 -21.46 -17.96
CA THR A 166 3.55 -22.78 -17.53
C THR A 166 2.74 -23.38 -16.38
N ALA A 167 2.28 -22.58 -15.41
CA ALA A 167 1.50 -23.13 -14.29
C ALA A 167 0.07 -23.57 -14.67
N THR A 168 -0.48 -23.04 -15.76
CA THR A 168 -1.85 -23.37 -16.23
C THR A 168 -1.91 -24.64 -17.08
N LYS A 169 -0.77 -25.10 -17.59
CA LYS A 169 -0.67 -26.37 -18.31
C LYS A 169 -0.19 -27.43 -17.32
N ALA A 170 -1.10 -28.34 -16.95
CA ALA A 170 -0.76 -29.52 -16.19
C ALA A 170 0.43 -30.22 -16.90
N ASP A 171 1.53 -30.40 -16.16
CA ASP A 171 2.80 -30.99 -16.61
C ASP A 171 3.81 -30.09 -17.35
N SER A 172 3.67 -28.75 -17.32
CA SER A 172 4.68 -27.85 -17.90
C SER A 172 5.47 -27.06 -16.86
N ALA A 173 6.71 -27.49 -16.60
CA ALA A 173 7.66 -26.75 -15.76
C ALA A 173 8.52 -25.78 -16.60
N THR A 174 8.99 -24.70 -16.00
CA THR A 174 9.88 -23.75 -16.66
C THR A 174 11.32 -24.25 -16.60
N GLU A 175 11.93 -24.53 -17.76
CA GLU A 175 13.34 -24.92 -17.84
C GLU A 175 14.25 -23.71 -17.57
N LEU A 176 14.97 -23.75 -16.45
CA LEU A 176 15.95 -22.73 -16.04
C LEU A 176 17.33 -23.03 -16.64
N PHE A 177 17.72 -24.30 -16.70
CA PHE A 177 18.92 -24.70 -17.42
C PHE A 177 18.81 -26.10 -18.00
N GLY A 178 19.56 -26.34 -19.07
CA GLY A 178 19.73 -27.63 -19.70
C GLY A 178 21.21 -27.96 -19.87
N PHE A 179 21.53 -29.23 -19.76
CA PHE A 179 22.81 -29.78 -20.18
C PHE A 179 22.50 -31.08 -20.93
N SER A 180 23.05 -31.20 -22.14
CA SER A 180 23.00 -32.45 -22.88
C SER A 180 24.38 -32.83 -23.38
N LYS A 181 24.75 -34.09 -23.16
CA LYS A 181 25.95 -34.69 -23.76
C LYS A 181 25.50 -35.87 -24.61
N GLN A 182 25.81 -35.83 -25.89
CA GLN A 182 25.57 -36.93 -26.81
C GLN A 182 26.86 -37.72 -27.07
N GLY A 183 26.76 -39.05 -27.14
CA GLY A 183 27.90 -39.95 -27.35
C GLY A 183 27.55 -41.40 -27.01
N MET A 184 28.56 -42.23 -26.70
CA MET A 184 28.32 -43.61 -26.23
C MET A 184 27.43 -43.68 -24.98
N MET A 185 27.49 -42.63 -24.16
CA MET A 185 26.54 -42.36 -23.08
C MET A 185 25.88 -41.00 -23.35
N ASN A 186 24.56 -41.01 -23.51
CA ASN A 186 23.73 -39.82 -23.57
C ASN A 186 23.37 -39.41 -22.15
N LEU A 187 23.61 -38.16 -21.77
CA LEU A 187 23.19 -37.63 -20.46
C LEU A 187 22.46 -36.33 -20.70
N GLN A 188 21.23 -36.25 -20.21
CA GLN A 188 20.42 -35.04 -20.17
C GLN A 188 20.13 -34.69 -18.71
N VAL A 189 20.42 -33.44 -18.37
CA VAL A 189 20.12 -32.86 -17.05
C VAL A 189 19.41 -31.54 -17.28
N LYS A 190 18.28 -31.33 -16.63
CA LYS A 190 17.52 -30.07 -16.70
C LYS A 190 17.17 -29.58 -15.30
N GLY A 191 17.36 -28.29 -15.06
CA GLY A 191 16.78 -27.60 -13.91
C GLY A 191 15.41 -27.05 -14.28
N LEU A 192 14.39 -27.50 -13.58
CA LEU A 192 13.00 -27.13 -13.82
C LEU A 192 12.47 -26.34 -12.62
N LEU A 193 11.71 -25.27 -12.88
CA LEU A 193 10.93 -24.55 -11.89
C LEU A 193 9.45 -24.84 -12.14
N ASP A 194 8.84 -25.61 -11.23
CA ASP A 194 7.42 -25.97 -11.25
C ASP A 194 6.71 -25.31 -10.07
N GLY A 195 5.99 -24.22 -10.33
CA GLY A 195 5.38 -23.39 -9.29
C GLY A 195 6.43 -22.86 -8.31
N THR A 196 6.42 -23.38 -7.09
CA THR A 196 7.38 -23.05 -6.02
C THR A 196 8.52 -24.07 -5.89
N SER A 197 8.44 -25.20 -6.59
CA SER A 197 9.38 -26.32 -6.53
C SER A 197 10.47 -26.17 -7.59
N LEU A 198 11.72 -26.15 -7.15
CA LEU A 198 12.89 -26.33 -7.99
C LEU A 198 13.21 -27.82 -8.07
N GLU A 199 13.22 -28.36 -9.28
CA GLU A 199 13.43 -29.78 -9.57
C GLU A 199 14.59 -29.99 -10.53
N LEU A 200 15.20 -31.16 -10.44
CA LEU A 200 16.22 -31.65 -11.36
C LEU A 200 15.66 -32.83 -12.14
N ASP A 201 15.55 -32.70 -13.45
CA ASP A 201 15.19 -33.80 -14.34
C ASP A 201 16.46 -34.41 -14.93
N ILE A 202 16.63 -35.73 -14.75
CA ILE A 202 17.79 -36.47 -15.23
C ILE A 202 17.33 -37.63 -16.10
N GLN A 203 17.93 -37.73 -17.29
CA GLN A 203 17.77 -38.86 -18.19
C GLN A 203 19.14 -39.31 -18.72
N MET A 204 19.37 -40.62 -18.75
CA MET A 204 20.61 -41.22 -19.25
C MET A 204 20.30 -42.20 -20.37
N GLY A 205 21.22 -42.40 -21.30
CA GLY A 205 21.11 -43.42 -22.34
C GLY A 205 22.47 -44.04 -22.63
N LEU A 206 22.47 -45.31 -23.02
CA LEU A 206 23.65 -46.06 -23.42
C LEU A 206 23.36 -46.73 -24.77
N GLY A 207 23.94 -46.20 -25.84
CA GLY A 207 23.61 -46.64 -27.21
C GLY A 207 22.12 -46.44 -27.56
N PRO A 208 21.38 -47.48 -28.01
CA PRO A 208 19.95 -47.36 -28.34
C PRO A 208 19.03 -47.34 -27.11
N PHE A 209 19.55 -47.58 -25.91
CA PHE A 209 18.75 -47.66 -24.68
C PHE A 209 18.72 -46.30 -23.97
N GLN A 210 17.54 -45.87 -23.56
CA GLN A 210 17.33 -44.68 -22.72
C GLN A 210 16.65 -45.07 -21.41
N SER A 211 17.10 -44.48 -20.31
CA SER A 211 16.41 -44.55 -19.03
C SER A 211 15.13 -43.71 -19.09
N PRO A 212 14.12 -44.03 -18.27
CA PRO A 212 13.06 -43.07 -18.00
C PRO A 212 13.66 -41.79 -17.40
N ALA A 213 13.04 -40.64 -17.68
CA ALA A 213 13.37 -39.37 -17.06
C ALA A 213 12.97 -39.42 -15.57
N ARG A 214 13.85 -38.96 -14.69
CA ARG A 214 13.61 -38.92 -13.25
C ARG A 214 13.67 -37.48 -12.77
N ARG A 215 12.53 -36.98 -12.28
CA ARG A 215 12.46 -35.69 -11.57
C ARG A 215 12.85 -35.88 -10.10
N ILE A 216 13.75 -35.03 -9.63
CA ILE A 216 14.25 -35.00 -8.26
C ILE A 216 13.95 -33.61 -7.71
N PRO A 217 13.07 -33.47 -6.71
CA PRO A 217 12.83 -32.18 -6.07
C PRO A 217 14.11 -31.78 -5.33
N LEU A 218 14.66 -30.62 -5.69
CA LEU A 218 15.83 -30.05 -5.03
C LEU A 218 15.41 -29.15 -3.89
N LEU A 219 14.37 -28.34 -4.11
CA LEU A 219 13.99 -27.30 -3.17
C LEU A 219 12.55 -26.79 -3.35
N ASP A 220 11.85 -26.52 -2.25
CA ASP A 220 10.61 -25.73 -2.26
C ASP A 220 10.87 -24.30 -1.73
N LEU A 221 10.70 -23.30 -2.59
CA LEU A 221 10.87 -21.87 -2.28
C LEU A 221 9.90 -21.40 -1.19
N ARG A 222 8.71 -22.00 -1.10
CA ARG A 222 7.70 -21.63 -0.09
C ARG A 222 8.13 -22.06 1.30
N GLN A 223 8.58 -23.31 1.46
CA GLN A 223 9.05 -23.82 2.75
C GLN A 223 10.24 -23.04 3.27
N GLN A 224 11.14 -22.60 2.37
CA GLN A 224 12.24 -21.74 2.77
C GLN A 224 11.81 -20.36 3.22
N LEU A 225 10.86 -19.74 2.52
CA LEU A 225 10.32 -18.45 2.95
C LEU A 225 9.61 -18.60 4.30
N GLU A 226 8.84 -19.66 4.49
CA GLU A 226 8.17 -19.93 5.76
C GLU A 226 9.17 -20.00 6.92
N ALA A 227 10.26 -20.75 6.75
CA ALA A 227 11.34 -20.81 7.74
C ALA A 227 11.98 -19.44 8.02
N ALA A 228 12.16 -18.61 6.98
CA ALA A 228 12.70 -17.26 7.15
C ALA A 228 11.73 -16.32 7.89
N LEU A 229 10.43 -16.40 7.59
CA LEU A 229 9.38 -15.59 8.22
C LEU A 229 9.12 -15.98 9.68
N GLN A 230 9.27 -17.26 10.02
CA GLN A 230 9.23 -17.73 11.41
C GLN A 230 10.34 -17.11 12.27
N GLY A 231 11.47 -16.72 11.65
CA GLY A 231 12.56 -16.01 12.30
C GLY A 231 12.30 -14.53 12.59
N LEU A 232 11.19 -13.96 12.12
CA LEU A 232 10.84 -12.54 12.28
C LEU A 232 9.76 -12.39 13.37
N PRO A 233 10.11 -12.05 14.62
CA PRO A 233 9.17 -11.99 15.74
C PRO A 233 8.20 -10.81 15.66
N PHE A 234 8.51 -9.77 14.88
CA PHE A 234 7.69 -8.56 14.73
C PHE A 234 6.60 -8.66 13.65
N ILE A 235 6.51 -9.80 12.94
CA ILE A 235 5.49 -10.04 11.91
C ILE A 235 4.41 -10.96 12.48
N SER A 236 3.15 -10.51 12.45
CA SER A 236 2.00 -11.27 12.91
C SER A 236 1.77 -12.53 12.07
N GLN A 237 1.14 -13.55 12.65
CA GLN A 237 0.84 -14.81 11.95
C GLN A 237 0.02 -14.57 10.66
N SER A 238 -0.97 -13.67 10.71
CA SER A 238 -1.76 -13.24 9.54
C SER A 238 -0.87 -12.69 8.41
N SER A 239 0.11 -11.85 8.75
CA SER A 239 1.02 -11.28 7.75
C SER A 239 1.97 -12.33 7.16
N ARG A 240 2.41 -13.32 7.97
CA ARG A 240 3.16 -14.49 7.47
C ARG A 240 2.34 -15.32 6.49
N ASP A 241 1.09 -15.64 6.85
CA ASP A 241 0.20 -16.45 6.02
C ASP A 241 -0.10 -15.75 4.68
N LYS A 242 -0.28 -14.42 4.71
CA LYS A 242 -0.42 -13.59 3.49
C LYS A 242 0.84 -13.60 2.63
N ALA A 243 2.03 -13.49 3.23
CA ALA A 243 3.32 -13.59 2.53
C ALA A 243 3.49 -14.92 1.79
N LEU A 244 3.13 -16.01 2.45
CA LEU A 244 3.16 -17.36 1.88
C LEU A 244 2.09 -17.52 0.80
N GLY A 245 0.92 -16.91 0.98
CA GLY A 245 -0.15 -16.83 -0.03
C GLY A 245 0.30 -16.12 -1.31
N THR A 246 1.04 -15.02 -1.22
CA THR A 246 1.59 -14.31 -2.39
C THR A 246 2.61 -15.13 -3.18
N LEU A 247 3.32 -16.08 -2.56
CA LEU A 247 4.19 -17.00 -3.29
C LEU A 247 3.38 -17.97 -4.16
N ASN A 248 2.22 -18.45 -3.72
CA ASN A 248 1.42 -19.38 -4.53
C ASN A 248 0.97 -18.78 -5.89
N HIS A 249 1.11 -17.46 -6.06
CA HIS A 249 0.73 -16.71 -7.25
C HIS A 249 1.93 -16.33 -8.17
N PHE A 250 3.07 -17.06 -8.15
CA PHE A 250 4.22 -16.86 -9.09
C PHE A 250 3.84 -16.75 -10.58
N ALA A 251 2.66 -17.28 -10.91
CA ALA A 251 2.12 -17.53 -12.22
C ALA A 251 0.77 -16.82 -12.47
N VAL A 252 0.37 -15.87 -11.63
CA VAL A 252 -0.71 -14.96 -11.99
C VAL A 252 -0.05 -13.63 -12.23
N VAL A 253 0.07 -13.30 -13.50
CA VAL A 253 0.42 -11.96 -13.87
C VAL A 253 -0.59 -11.02 -13.21
N ASP A 254 -0.12 -10.20 -12.28
CA ASP A 254 -0.79 -8.98 -11.86
C ASP A 254 -0.75 -7.93 -13.01
N THR A 255 -0.96 -8.37 -14.27
CA THR A 255 -1.07 -7.52 -15.48
C THR A 255 -2.50 -7.15 -15.82
N ARG A 256 -3.43 -7.39 -14.92
CA ARG A 256 -4.30 -6.28 -14.56
C ARG A 256 -3.64 -5.68 -13.32
N SER A 257 -2.60 -4.86 -13.47
CA SER A 257 -2.76 -3.46 -13.09
C SER A 257 -4.11 -3.23 -12.39
N PHE A 258 -4.17 -3.53 -11.09
CA PHE A 258 -5.27 -3.16 -10.19
C PHE A 258 -5.25 -1.63 -10.01
N GLU A 259 -5.31 -0.91 -11.14
CA GLU A 259 -5.44 0.53 -11.20
C GLU A 259 -6.89 0.97 -10.87
N GLY A 260 -7.83 0.03 -10.71
CA GLY A 260 -9.25 0.33 -10.48
C GLY A 260 -9.81 0.12 -9.06
N LEU A 261 -9.17 -0.65 -8.17
CA LEU A 261 -9.73 -0.95 -6.82
C LEU A 261 -8.83 -0.49 -5.67
N ARG A 262 -8.20 0.67 -5.86
CA ARG A 262 -7.30 1.26 -4.86
C ARG A 262 -8.12 2.00 -3.80
N LEU A 263 -8.67 1.25 -2.84
CA LEU A 263 -9.12 1.79 -1.55
C LEU A 263 -7.89 2.27 -0.75
N LYS A 264 -7.27 3.35 -1.21
CA LYS A 264 -6.13 3.99 -0.56
C LYS A 264 -6.65 4.98 0.47
N PRO A 265 -6.17 4.99 1.71
CA PRO A 265 -6.47 6.06 2.65
C PRO A 265 -6.21 7.43 2.03
N GLY A 266 -7.12 8.36 2.30
CA GLY A 266 -7.15 9.68 1.67
C GLY A 266 -7.88 9.74 0.33
N SER A 267 -8.05 8.61 -0.37
CA SER A 267 -8.87 8.58 -1.59
C SER A 267 -10.35 8.74 -1.28
N THR A 268 -11.09 9.35 -2.22
CA THR A 268 -12.55 9.39 -2.18
C THR A 268 -13.12 8.37 -3.15
N VAL A 269 -14.04 7.53 -2.69
CA VAL A 269 -14.63 6.46 -3.49
C VAL A 269 -16.15 6.48 -3.41
N ALA A 270 -16.79 5.82 -4.38
CA ALA A 270 -18.18 5.41 -4.33
C ALA A 270 -18.29 3.90 -4.52
N LEU A 271 -19.19 3.26 -3.79
CA LEU A 271 -19.43 1.82 -3.88
C LEU A 271 -20.70 1.56 -4.68
N HIS A 272 -20.62 0.74 -5.72
CA HIS A 272 -21.74 0.42 -6.62
C HIS A 272 -22.07 -1.07 -6.57
N SER A 273 -23.32 -1.40 -6.28
CA SER A 273 -23.83 -2.76 -6.47
C SER A 273 -24.20 -2.93 -7.95
N THR A 274 -23.46 -3.78 -8.66
CA THR A 274 -23.72 -4.08 -10.06
C THR A 274 -25.03 -4.85 -10.25
N VAL A 275 -25.38 -5.72 -9.31
CA VAL A 275 -26.59 -6.55 -9.34
C VAL A 275 -27.85 -5.70 -9.16
N HIS A 276 -27.81 -4.73 -8.24
CA HIS A 276 -28.97 -3.88 -7.96
C HIS A 276 -28.94 -2.57 -8.75
N ASN A 277 -27.85 -2.28 -9.45
CA ASN A 277 -27.58 -1.05 -10.18
C ASN A 277 -27.79 0.20 -9.32
N ARG A 278 -27.17 0.21 -8.12
CA ARG A 278 -27.36 1.25 -7.11
C ARG A 278 -26.04 1.54 -6.40
N PHE A 279 -25.84 2.81 -6.05
CA PHE A 279 -24.74 3.19 -5.16
C PHE A 279 -25.10 2.95 -3.70
N VAL A 280 -24.10 2.64 -2.89
CA VAL A 280 -24.20 2.80 -1.43
C VAL A 280 -24.25 4.29 -1.12
N VAL A 281 -25.24 4.68 -0.34
CA VAL A 281 -25.53 6.05 0.06
C VAL A 281 -25.55 6.10 1.58
N MET A 282 -25.07 7.19 2.16
CA MET A 282 -25.18 7.45 3.59
C MET A 282 -26.02 8.71 3.85
N ASN A 283 -26.82 8.69 4.91
CA ASN A 283 -27.38 9.88 5.54
C ASN A 283 -26.99 9.97 7.03
N ASP A 284 -27.59 10.88 7.79
CA ASP A 284 -27.32 11.09 9.22
C ASP A 284 -27.70 9.92 10.13
N HIS A 285 -28.52 8.98 9.65
CA HIS A 285 -29.05 7.88 10.45
C HIS A 285 -28.67 6.48 9.97
N LYS A 286 -28.45 6.28 8.66
CA LYS A 286 -28.17 4.96 8.09
C LYS A 286 -27.46 5.00 6.74
N MET A 287 -26.96 3.83 6.33
CA MET A 287 -26.59 3.52 4.96
C MET A 287 -27.72 2.78 4.24
N PHE A 288 -27.86 3.01 2.95
CA PHE A 288 -28.84 2.36 2.09
C PHE A 288 -28.40 2.42 0.62
N GLY A 289 -28.98 1.58 -0.21
CA GLY A 289 -28.86 1.65 -1.67
C GLY A 289 -29.68 2.82 -2.19
N GLY A 290 -29.02 3.71 -2.92
CA GLY A 290 -29.65 4.86 -3.56
C GLY A 290 -30.66 4.49 -4.65
N ILE A 291 -31.03 5.49 -5.44
CA ILE A 291 -31.86 5.25 -6.63
C ILE A 291 -31.11 4.38 -7.64
N HIS A 292 -31.85 3.68 -8.50
CA HIS A 292 -31.25 2.95 -9.62
C HIS A 292 -30.47 3.91 -10.52
N ARG A 293 -29.16 3.66 -10.67
CA ARG A 293 -28.27 4.53 -11.41
C ARG A 293 -27.01 3.80 -11.84
N ASN A 294 -26.68 3.97 -13.12
CA ASN A 294 -25.41 3.50 -13.69
C ASN A 294 -24.23 4.27 -13.07
N PRO A 295 -23.06 3.63 -12.95
CA PRO A 295 -21.92 4.26 -12.29
C PRO A 295 -21.29 5.42 -13.08
N ASP A 296 -21.53 5.49 -14.39
CA ASP A 296 -20.99 6.50 -15.30
C ASP A 296 -22.15 7.31 -15.94
N PRO A 297 -22.12 8.66 -15.93
CA PRO A 297 -21.15 9.52 -15.24
C PRO A 297 -21.46 9.70 -13.76
N PHE A 298 -20.41 9.64 -12.93
CA PHE A 298 -20.49 10.06 -11.53
C PHE A 298 -20.51 11.58 -11.46
N ARG A 299 -21.57 12.16 -10.89
CA ARG A 299 -21.79 13.62 -10.92
C ARG A 299 -21.24 14.29 -9.66
N PRO A 300 -20.71 15.53 -9.74
CA PRO A 300 -20.29 16.29 -8.57
C PRO A 300 -21.39 16.40 -7.50
N SER A 301 -22.65 16.54 -7.91
CA SER A 301 -23.80 16.64 -7.01
C SER A 301 -24.11 15.37 -6.19
N MET A 302 -23.49 14.23 -6.53
CA MET A 302 -23.62 12.95 -5.80
C MET A 302 -22.75 13.01 -4.54
N THR A 303 -23.27 13.69 -3.52
CA THR A 303 -22.53 14.01 -2.28
C THR A 303 -22.70 12.96 -1.21
N TRP A 304 -23.77 12.16 -1.26
CA TRP A 304 -24.10 11.15 -0.24
C TRP A 304 -23.46 9.79 -0.55
N GLU A 305 -23.07 9.58 -1.81
CA GLU A 305 -22.39 8.40 -2.35
C GLU A 305 -20.87 8.44 -2.14
N ARG A 306 -20.33 9.58 -1.67
CA ARG A 306 -18.89 9.81 -1.51
C ARG A 306 -18.42 9.38 -0.13
N PHE A 307 -17.42 8.50 -0.12
CA PHE A 307 -16.75 8.04 1.07
C PHE A 307 -15.26 8.30 0.97
N THR A 308 -14.73 9.00 1.97
CA THR A 308 -13.29 9.07 2.20
C THR A 308 -12.84 7.75 2.81
N VAL A 309 -11.84 7.12 2.20
CA VAL A 309 -11.18 5.96 2.79
C VAL A 309 -10.25 6.45 3.90
N VAL A 310 -10.47 5.97 5.12
CA VAL A 310 -9.66 6.27 6.29
C VAL A 310 -8.91 5.01 6.71
N ASP A 311 -7.65 5.19 7.10
CA ASP A 311 -6.87 4.11 7.68
C ASP A 311 -7.40 3.77 9.07
N ALA A 312 -7.86 2.54 9.25
CA ALA A 312 -8.26 2.06 10.57
C ALA A 312 -7.12 1.40 11.34
N GLY A 313 -5.99 1.08 10.72
CA GLY A 313 -4.94 0.26 11.30
C GLY A 313 -5.28 -1.23 11.22
N ASN A 314 -4.29 -2.08 11.51
CA ASN A 314 -4.39 -3.55 11.42
C ASN A 314 -4.86 -4.04 10.03
N GLY A 315 -4.51 -3.31 8.97
CA GLY A 315 -4.90 -3.62 7.59
C GLY A 315 -6.38 -3.45 7.28
N GLN A 316 -7.14 -2.83 8.20
CA GLN A 316 -8.54 -2.47 8.03
C GLN A 316 -8.67 -1.05 7.51
N ILE A 317 -9.83 -0.77 6.90
CA ILE A 317 -10.22 0.59 6.52
C ILE A 317 -11.49 1.01 7.25
N ALA A 318 -11.73 2.31 7.30
CA ALA A 318 -13.02 2.88 7.63
C ALA A 318 -13.49 3.76 6.46
N LEU A 319 -14.80 3.86 6.27
CA LEU A 319 -15.39 4.70 5.22
C LEU A 319 -16.07 5.88 5.90
N HIS A 320 -15.55 7.09 5.70
CA HIS A 320 -16.08 8.31 6.29
C HIS A 320 -16.90 9.10 5.27
N SER A 321 -18.10 9.53 5.64
CA SER A 321 -18.81 10.55 4.87
C SER A 321 -18.44 11.93 5.39
N ALA A 322 -17.70 12.70 4.60
CA ALA A 322 -17.38 14.09 4.92
C ALA A 322 -18.65 14.95 5.04
N ARG A 323 -19.71 14.60 4.30
CA ARG A 323 -21.01 15.28 4.34
C ARG A 323 -21.71 15.11 5.69
N TRP A 324 -21.76 13.88 6.18
CA TRP A 324 -22.48 13.54 7.41
C TRP A 324 -21.59 13.56 8.65
N ASN A 325 -20.28 13.72 8.45
CA ASN A 325 -19.23 13.65 9.47
C ASN A 325 -19.36 12.42 10.36
N ARG A 326 -19.52 11.26 9.71
CA ARG A 326 -19.77 9.96 10.32
C ARG A 326 -19.10 8.86 9.52
N PHE A 327 -18.81 7.76 10.20
CA PHE A 327 -18.30 6.55 9.58
C PHE A 327 -19.42 5.57 9.25
N ALA A 328 -19.25 4.84 8.16
CA ALA A 328 -20.03 3.67 7.81
C ALA A 328 -19.88 2.63 8.90
N ARG A 329 -20.99 1.98 9.28
CA ARG A 329 -20.98 0.92 10.27
C ARG A 329 -21.59 -0.35 9.69
N THR A 330 -21.05 -1.49 10.11
CA THR A 330 -21.64 -2.82 9.90
C THR A 330 -23.14 -2.81 10.24
N GLY A 331 -23.93 -3.60 9.51
CA GLY A 331 -25.38 -3.68 9.65
C GLY A 331 -26.15 -2.50 9.03
N GLY A 332 -25.50 -1.69 8.20
CA GLY A 332 -26.13 -0.52 7.56
C GLY A 332 -26.28 0.69 8.46
N GLY A 333 -25.67 0.69 9.64
CA GLY A 333 -25.68 1.82 10.56
C GLY A 333 -24.68 2.91 10.18
N VAL A 334 -24.69 3.97 10.97
CA VAL A 334 -23.66 5.03 10.95
C VAL A 334 -23.14 5.27 12.36
N SER A 335 -21.90 5.74 12.47
CA SER A 335 -21.32 6.13 13.76
C SER A 335 -21.98 7.39 14.34
N PRO A 336 -21.79 7.70 15.63
CA PRO A 336 -21.91 9.07 16.14
C PRO A 336 -21.09 10.08 15.33
N LEU A 337 -21.38 11.37 15.49
CA LEU A 337 -20.61 12.44 14.84
C LEU A 337 -19.14 12.30 15.18
N GLN A 338 -18.31 12.08 14.16
CA GLN A 338 -16.88 11.85 14.32
C GLN A 338 -16.12 12.25 13.07
N ALA A 339 -15.06 13.01 13.28
CA ALA A 339 -14.15 13.42 12.23
C ALA A 339 -13.41 12.23 11.62
N ALA A 340 -13.13 12.30 10.32
CA ALA A 340 -12.32 11.31 9.59
C ALA A 340 -10.97 11.06 10.27
N SER A 341 -10.32 12.13 10.73
CA SER A 341 -9.04 12.06 11.46
C SER A 341 -9.17 11.60 12.91
N ARG A 342 -10.37 11.33 13.43
CA ARG A 342 -10.54 10.92 14.83
C ARG A 342 -11.28 9.60 14.93
N LEU A 343 -10.93 8.61 14.10
CA LEU A 343 -11.45 7.26 14.28
C LEU A 343 -11.00 6.71 15.66
N PRO A 344 -11.94 6.38 16.56
CA PRO A 344 -11.60 5.82 17.87
C PRO A 344 -10.92 4.45 17.76
N PRO A 345 -10.17 4.03 18.79
CA PRO A 345 -9.47 2.74 18.77
C PRO A 345 -10.45 1.56 18.64
N ALA A 346 -9.95 0.44 18.12
CA ALA A 346 -10.78 -0.72 17.74
C ALA A 346 -11.62 -1.30 18.88
N HIS A 347 -11.10 -1.27 20.12
CA HIS A 347 -11.83 -1.75 21.30
C HIS A 347 -13.07 -0.90 21.63
N ALA A 348 -13.09 0.37 21.21
CA ALA A 348 -14.25 1.23 21.34
C ALA A 348 -15.18 1.08 20.12
N TRP A 349 -14.61 1.14 18.91
CA TRP A 349 -15.34 1.24 17.64
C TRP A 349 -14.91 0.13 16.68
N GLY A 350 -15.48 -1.06 16.85
CA GLY A 350 -15.19 -2.23 16.00
C GLY A 350 -16.06 -2.33 14.74
N GLY A 351 -17.28 -1.78 14.77
CA GLY A 351 -18.25 -1.91 13.68
C GLY A 351 -18.01 -0.98 12.49
N GLU A 352 -17.17 0.03 12.67
CA GLU A 352 -16.81 1.04 11.67
C GLU A 352 -15.59 0.63 10.85
N ARG A 353 -15.05 -0.55 11.14
CA ARG A 353 -13.79 -1.06 10.59
C ARG A 353 -14.07 -2.26 9.71
N PHE A 354 -13.52 -2.24 8.51
CA PHE A 354 -13.76 -3.24 7.49
C PHE A 354 -12.44 -3.83 7.01
N THR A 355 -12.40 -5.16 6.97
CA THR A 355 -11.39 -5.88 6.21
C THR A 355 -11.89 -6.00 4.77
N VAL A 356 -11.08 -5.53 3.82
CA VAL A 356 -11.42 -5.57 2.40
C VAL A 356 -11.04 -6.93 1.82
N VAL A 357 -12.02 -7.64 1.27
CA VAL A 357 -11.82 -8.87 0.50
C VAL A 357 -11.94 -8.52 -0.97
N VAL A 358 -10.90 -8.83 -1.76
CA VAL A 358 -10.84 -8.49 -3.18
C VAL A 358 -11.29 -9.70 -4.01
N ASP A 359 -12.29 -9.48 -4.88
CA ASP A 359 -12.65 -10.42 -5.95
C ASP A 359 -11.97 -9.98 -7.25
N ALA A 360 -10.81 -10.58 -7.51
CA ALA A 360 -10.02 -10.31 -8.71
C ALA A 360 -10.74 -10.70 -10.00
N ALA A 361 -11.55 -11.76 -9.98
CA ALA A 361 -12.23 -12.26 -11.17
C ALA A 361 -13.28 -11.27 -11.68
N ARG A 362 -13.98 -10.60 -10.75
CA ARG A 362 -15.07 -9.67 -11.06
C ARG A 362 -14.67 -8.20 -10.96
N SER A 363 -13.45 -7.90 -10.50
CA SER A 363 -13.01 -6.52 -10.21
C SER A 363 -13.95 -5.82 -9.23
N GLN A 364 -14.27 -6.53 -8.14
CA GLN A 364 -15.16 -6.07 -7.07
C GLN A 364 -14.51 -6.30 -5.71
N ILE A 365 -15.09 -5.72 -4.66
CA ILE A 365 -14.73 -5.98 -3.27
C ILE A 365 -15.93 -6.46 -2.48
N ALA A 366 -15.64 -7.09 -1.35
CA ALA A 366 -16.57 -7.27 -0.25
C ALA A 366 -15.97 -6.65 1.03
N LEU A 367 -16.84 -6.11 1.89
CA LEU A 367 -16.45 -5.50 3.16
C LEU A 367 -16.82 -6.42 4.31
N HIS A 368 -15.83 -6.94 5.02
CA HIS A 368 -16.02 -7.85 6.16
C HIS A 368 -15.83 -7.12 7.49
N SER A 369 -16.75 -7.32 8.42
CA SER A 369 -16.67 -6.80 9.79
C SER A 369 -17.50 -7.66 10.73
N ASN A 370 -17.06 -7.83 11.98
CA ASN A 370 -17.77 -8.59 13.02
C ASN A 370 -18.29 -9.98 12.56
N ASN A 371 -17.46 -10.72 11.84
CA ASN A 371 -17.78 -12.05 11.30
C ASN A 371 -19.00 -12.05 10.36
N ALA A 372 -19.16 -11.01 9.55
CA ALA A 372 -20.17 -10.92 8.50
C ALA A 372 -19.70 -10.01 7.36
N PHE A 373 -20.30 -10.17 6.18
CA PHE A 373 -20.11 -9.26 5.06
C PHE A 373 -21.22 -8.22 5.00
N LEU A 374 -20.87 -7.00 4.58
CA LEU A 374 -21.87 -6.01 4.20
C LEU A 374 -22.54 -6.45 2.89
N GLN A 375 -23.87 -6.43 2.84
CA GLN A 375 -24.65 -6.76 1.65
C GLN A 375 -25.70 -5.68 1.35
N MET A 376 -26.05 -5.54 0.07
CA MET A 376 -27.19 -4.75 -0.39
C MET A 376 -28.31 -5.68 -0.84
N THR A 377 -29.50 -5.53 -0.27
CA THR A 377 -30.69 -6.30 -0.66
C THR A 377 -31.39 -5.68 -1.88
N PRO A 378 -32.31 -6.41 -2.55
CA PRO A 378 -33.04 -5.90 -3.72
C PRO A 378 -33.85 -4.61 -3.48
N ASP A 379 -34.38 -4.42 -2.27
CA ASP A 379 -35.07 -3.19 -1.84
C ASP A 379 -34.11 -2.03 -1.54
N GLY A 380 -32.80 -2.28 -1.58
CA GLY A 380 -31.75 -1.30 -1.30
C GLY A 380 -31.47 -1.16 0.19
N ASN A 381 -31.81 -2.13 1.04
CA ASN A 381 -31.34 -2.12 2.41
C ASN A 381 -29.86 -2.51 2.45
N ILE A 382 -29.07 -1.84 3.28
CA ILE A 382 -27.70 -2.26 3.58
C ILE A 382 -27.75 -2.98 4.92
N GLN A 383 -27.26 -4.21 4.96
CA GLN A 383 -27.27 -5.03 6.17
C GLN A 383 -26.08 -5.98 6.17
N ASN A 384 -25.96 -6.79 7.21
CA ASN A 384 -24.96 -7.85 7.26
C ASN A 384 -25.50 -9.15 6.69
N THR A 385 -24.63 -9.99 6.16
CA THR A 385 -24.91 -11.42 6.01
C THR A 385 -25.13 -12.06 7.38
N GLU A 386 -25.74 -13.25 7.39
CA GLU A 386 -25.60 -14.13 8.55
C GLU A 386 -24.13 -14.50 8.76
N HIS A 387 -23.77 -14.87 9.99
CA HIS A 387 -22.39 -15.09 10.44
C HIS A 387 -21.55 -15.84 9.39
N MET A 388 -20.64 -15.12 8.73
CA MET A 388 -19.86 -15.61 7.61
C MET A 388 -18.39 -15.28 7.84
N ASN A 389 -17.56 -16.32 7.80
CA ASN A 389 -16.12 -16.16 7.90
C ASN A 389 -15.60 -15.39 6.67
N ILE A 390 -14.53 -14.63 6.86
CA ILE A 390 -13.91 -13.84 5.79
C ILE A 390 -13.46 -14.69 4.58
N HIS A 391 -13.15 -15.96 4.77
CA HIS A 391 -12.72 -16.88 3.71
C HIS A 391 -13.88 -17.61 3.02
N ASP A 392 -15.09 -17.49 3.55
CA ASP A 392 -16.22 -18.33 3.17
C ASP A 392 -17.23 -17.60 2.27
N LEU A 393 -16.83 -16.52 1.57
CA LEU A 393 -17.72 -15.79 0.66
C LEU A 393 -17.93 -16.58 -0.65
N PRO A 394 -19.08 -17.25 -0.85
CA PRO A 394 -19.29 -18.10 -2.02
C PRO A 394 -19.40 -17.29 -3.30
N ASP A 395 -19.11 -17.90 -4.45
CA ASP A 395 -19.25 -17.24 -5.76
C ASP A 395 -20.70 -16.88 -6.11
N SER A 396 -21.67 -17.59 -5.55
CA SER A 396 -23.10 -17.31 -5.71
C SER A 396 -23.56 -16.07 -4.95
N ASN A 397 -22.80 -15.63 -3.95
CA ASN A 397 -23.09 -14.45 -3.14
C ASN A 397 -22.65 -13.21 -3.90
N THR A 398 -23.64 -12.54 -4.48
CA THR A 398 -23.44 -11.41 -5.39
C THR A 398 -23.89 -10.08 -4.79
N TRP A 399 -24.59 -10.09 -3.65
CA TRP A 399 -25.15 -8.91 -2.99
C TRP A 399 -24.12 -8.20 -2.10
N GLU A 400 -23.08 -8.94 -1.71
CA GLU A 400 -21.93 -8.55 -0.90
C GLU A 400 -20.83 -7.90 -1.73
N ARG A 401 -20.94 -7.98 -3.07
CA ARG A 401 -19.89 -7.56 -4.01
C ARG A 401 -20.20 -6.19 -4.57
N PHE A 402 -19.27 -5.26 -4.35
CA PHE A 402 -19.37 -3.88 -4.79
C PHE A 402 -18.26 -3.55 -5.78
N GLY A 403 -18.61 -2.91 -6.88
CA GLY A 403 -17.65 -2.18 -7.69
C GLY A 403 -17.17 -0.95 -6.92
N VAL A 404 -15.87 -0.65 -7.01
CA VAL A 404 -15.29 0.56 -6.45
C VAL A 404 -15.10 1.55 -7.58
N LEU A 405 -15.70 2.72 -7.45
CA LEU A 405 -15.46 3.83 -8.35
C LEU A 405 -14.60 4.86 -7.61
N GLN A 406 -13.36 5.06 -8.08
CA GLN A 406 -12.55 6.18 -7.63
C GLN A 406 -13.20 7.47 -8.15
N VAL A 407 -13.52 8.40 -7.25
CA VAL A 407 -14.14 9.67 -7.62
C VAL A 407 -13.19 10.82 -7.33
N GLU A 408 -13.22 11.85 -8.18
CA GLU A 408 -12.39 13.04 -8.03
C GLU A 408 -12.68 13.71 -6.69
N ALA A 409 -11.63 13.99 -5.92
CA ALA A 409 -11.78 14.75 -4.69
C ALA A 409 -12.02 16.23 -5.03
N TYR A 410 -12.80 16.94 -4.22
CA TYR A 410 -13.04 18.37 -4.46
C TYR A 410 -11.75 19.20 -4.35
N LEU A 411 -10.81 18.74 -3.54
CA LEU A 411 -9.46 19.28 -3.40
C LEU A 411 -8.48 18.12 -3.47
N GLU A 412 -7.79 17.98 -4.61
CA GLU A 412 -6.81 16.92 -4.80
C GLU A 412 -5.43 17.38 -4.31
N PRO A 413 -4.74 16.60 -3.45
CA PRO A 413 -3.38 16.93 -3.05
C PRO A 413 -2.44 17.15 -4.24
N GLY A 414 -1.70 18.24 -4.22
CA GLY A 414 -0.83 18.69 -5.31
C GLY A 414 -1.45 19.79 -6.18
N ASP A 415 -2.77 19.90 -6.24
CA ASP A 415 -3.44 20.96 -7.02
C ASP A 415 -3.17 22.33 -6.40
N THR A 416 -3.07 23.35 -7.27
CA THR A 416 -3.13 24.75 -6.83
C THR A 416 -4.54 25.29 -7.07
N VAL A 417 -5.15 25.82 -6.02
CA VAL A 417 -6.55 26.26 -6.04
C VAL A 417 -6.69 27.68 -5.51
N ALA A 418 -7.79 28.32 -5.88
CA ALA A 418 -8.32 29.49 -5.19
C ALA A 418 -9.75 29.21 -4.73
N LEU A 419 -10.16 29.83 -3.62
CA LEU A 419 -11.46 29.61 -2.99
C LEU A 419 -12.29 30.87 -3.06
N HIS A 420 -13.34 30.87 -3.89
CA HIS A 420 -14.20 32.03 -4.13
C HIS A 420 -15.51 31.94 -3.35
N ASN A 421 -15.86 32.99 -2.60
CA ASN A 421 -17.17 33.11 -1.99
C ASN A 421 -18.09 33.93 -2.90
N ALA A 422 -19.19 33.31 -3.34
CA ALA A 422 -20.14 33.91 -4.29
C ALA A 422 -20.90 35.12 -3.70
N VAL A 423 -21.24 35.08 -2.41
CA VAL A 423 -22.00 36.16 -1.74
C VAL A 423 -21.18 37.44 -1.63
N HIS A 424 -19.91 37.31 -1.28
CA HIS A 424 -19.01 38.45 -1.16
C HIS A 424 -18.31 38.81 -2.47
N ASN A 425 -18.41 37.94 -3.48
CA ASN A 425 -17.71 38.02 -4.75
C ASN A 425 -16.21 38.29 -4.57
N ARG A 426 -15.58 37.50 -3.71
CA ARG A 426 -14.18 37.65 -3.27
C ARG A 426 -13.54 36.30 -3.05
N PHE A 427 -12.21 36.25 -3.13
CA PHE A 427 -11.42 35.07 -2.82
C PHE A 427 -10.91 35.08 -1.39
N LEU A 428 -10.75 33.90 -0.81
CA LEU A 428 -9.94 33.70 0.39
C LEU A 428 -8.49 34.09 0.08
N ARG A 429 -7.87 34.88 0.95
CA ARG A 429 -6.51 35.40 0.74
C ARG A 429 -5.69 35.29 2.02
N MET A 430 -4.41 34.97 1.89
CA MET A 430 -3.43 35.18 2.96
C MET A 430 -2.69 36.49 2.67
N ASN A 431 -2.82 37.49 3.53
CA ASN A 431 -2.15 38.77 3.32
C ASN A 431 -0.67 38.73 3.75
N ALA A 432 0.07 39.82 3.48
CA ALA A 432 1.49 39.94 3.78
C ALA A 432 1.85 39.80 5.27
N ASN A 433 0.90 40.02 6.18
CA ASN A 433 1.09 39.81 7.61
C ASN A 433 0.83 38.35 8.03
N GLY A 434 0.51 37.47 7.07
CA GLY A 434 0.14 36.09 7.33
C GLY A 434 -1.22 35.96 8.01
N ILE A 435 -2.14 36.90 7.81
CA ILE A 435 -3.52 36.81 8.32
C ILE A 435 -4.43 36.41 7.17
N MET A 436 -5.42 35.55 7.46
CA MET A 436 -6.43 35.21 6.47
C MET A 436 -7.45 36.33 6.37
N ASP A 437 -7.62 36.86 5.17
CA ASP A 437 -8.62 37.86 4.85
C ASP A 437 -9.23 37.56 3.49
N ARG A 438 -9.89 38.56 2.91
CA ARG A 438 -10.56 38.47 1.62
C ARG A 438 -9.83 39.36 0.61
N SER A 439 -9.78 38.90 -0.64
CA SER A 439 -9.32 39.72 -1.76
C SER A 439 -10.20 40.95 -1.97
N ASP A 440 -9.80 41.82 -2.90
CA ASP A 440 -10.71 42.78 -3.52
C ASP A 440 -11.88 42.07 -4.22
N VAL A 441 -12.97 42.81 -4.49
CA VAL A 441 -14.12 42.26 -5.21
C VAL A 441 -13.65 41.77 -6.58
N LEU A 442 -13.74 40.47 -6.81
CA LEU A 442 -13.25 39.82 -8.00
C LEU A 442 -14.12 38.59 -8.31
N ASN A 443 -14.54 38.48 -9.56
CA ASN A 443 -15.31 37.34 -10.03
C ASN A 443 -14.45 36.06 -10.03
N TRP A 444 -15.08 34.91 -9.79
CA TRP A 444 -14.41 33.61 -9.70
C TRP A 444 -13.59 33.26 -10.96
N ASN A 445 -13.99 33.77 -12.12
CA ASN A 445 -13.33 33.56 -13.40
C ASN A 445 -12.34 34.68 -13.80
N ALA A 446 -12.12 35.67 -12.93
CA ALA A 446 -11.28 36.84 -13.20
C ALA A 446 -9.92 36.81 -12.49
N LEU A 447 -9.58 35.69 -11.82
CA LEU A 447 -8.29 35.54 -11.14
C LEU A 447 -7.15 35.41 -12.16
N ASN A 448 -6.29 36.42 -12.25
CA ASN A 448 -5.15 36.46 -13.16
C ASN A 448 -3.79 36.24 -12.44
N GLY A 449 -2.68 36.32 -13.17
CA GLY A 449 -1.33 36.09 -12.64
C GLY A 449 -0.88 37.02 -11.51
N GLY A 450 -1.49 38.20 -11.35
CA GLY A 450 -1.14 39.16 -10.30
C GLY A 450 -1.67 38.79 -8.90
N TYR A 451 -2.67 37.91 -8.82
CA TYR A 451 -3.27 37.45 -7.58
C TYR A 451 -2.59 36.17 -7.10
N THR A 452 -1.51 36.34 -6.35
CA THR A 452 -0.68 35.22 -5.87
C THR A 452 -0.97 34.84 -4.42
N SER A 453 -1.58 35.75 -3.64
CA SER A 453 -1.89 35.55 -2.21
C SER A 453 -3.20 34.79 -1.97
N GLU A 454 -4.01 34.64 -3.03
CA GLU A 454 -5.27 33.89 -3.09
C GLU A 454 -5.07 32.43 -3.52
N ARG A 455 -3.83 32.06 -3.89
CA ARG A 455 -3.48 30.74 -4.42
C ARG A 455 -2.94 29.86 -3.31
N PHE A 456 -3.50 28.66 -3.21
CA PHE A 456 -3.10 27.67 -2.21
C PHE A 456 -2.81 26.33 -2.87
N THR A 457 -1.66 25.74 -2.56
CA THR A 457 -1.37 24.35 -2.87
C THR A 457 -2.09 23.47 -1.86
N VAL A 458 -2.87 22.52 -2.36
CA VAL A 458 -3.54 21.51 -1.53
C VAL A 458 -2.50 20.49 -1.09
N VAL A 459 -2.38 20.27 0.21
CA VAL A 459 -1.48 19.30 0.81
C VAL A 459 -2.29 18.20 1.48
N ASP A 460 -1.90 16.94 1.25
CA ASP A 460 -2.50 15.79 1.91
C ASP A 460 -2.24 15.87 3.42
N ALA A 461 -3.33 16.05 4.18
CA ALA A 461 -3.29 16.07 5.63
C ALA A 461 -3.81 14.77 6.23
N GLN A 462 -3.69 13.65 5.52
CA GLN A 462 -4.01 12.28 5.94
C GLN A 462 -5.48 12.09 6.32
N ASP A 463 -5.96 10.84 6.33
CA ASP A 463 -7.36 10.48 6.63
C ASP A 463 -8.40 11.28 5.81
N GLY A 464 -7.99 11.68 4.59
CA GLY A 464 -8.75 12.53 3.67
C GLY A 464 -9.05 13.94 4.17
N GLN A 465 -8.26 14.44 5.11
CA GLN A 465 -8.18 15.87 5.40
C GLN A 465 -7.18 16.53 4.47
N VAL A 466 -7.33 17.85 4.30
CA VAL A 466 -6.41 18.66 3.52
C VAL A 466 -5.85 19.81 4.36
N ALA A 467 -4.66 20.26 4.00
CA ALA A 467 -4.11 21.54 4.42
C ALA A 467 -3.93 22.44 3.19
N LEU A 468 -4.02 23.76 3.39
CA LEU A 468 -3.86 24.75 2.32
C LEU A 468 -2.55 25.51 2.55
N HIS A 469 -1.58 25.34 1.65
CA HIS A 469 -0.28 26.02 1.73
C HIS A 469 -0.24 27.23 0.80
N SER A 470 0.14 28.39 1.33
CA SER A 470 0.46 29.56 0.51
C SER A 470 1.94 29.54 0.14
N ALA A 471 2.24 29.32 -1.13
CA ALA A 471 3.61 29.30 -1.63
C ALA A 471 4.31 30.66 -1.45
N VAL A 472 3.58 31.77 -1.62
CA VAL A 472 4.11 33.14 -1.52
C VAL A 472 4.53 33.49 -0.09
N HIS A 473 3.72 33.08 0.88
CA HIS A 473 3.99 33.37 2.30
C HIS A 473 4.73 32.24 3.01
N ASN A 474 4.89 31.09 2.34
CA ASN A 474 5.48 29.85 2.84
C ASN A 474 4.89 29.42 4.18
N ARG A 475 3.56 29.33 4.24
CA ARG A 475 2.76 29.08 5.45
C ARG A 475 1.48 28.33 5.11
N PHE A 476 0.92 27.61 6.08
CA PHE A 476 -0.38 26.97 5.94
C PHE A 476 -1.50 27.84 6.49
N VAL A 477 -2.71 27.71 5.93
CA VAL A 477 -3.93 28.23 6.56
C VAL A 477 -4.14 27.52 7.90
N LYS A 478 -4.38 28.27 8.95
CA LYS A 478 -4.54 27.82 10.34
C LYS A 478 -5.82 28.40 10.95
N MET A 479 -6.54 27.58 11.72
CA MET A 479 -7.65 28.02 12.56
C MET A 479 -7.26 27.99 14.04
N ASP A 480 -7.45 29.08 14.76
CA ASP A 480 -7.20 29.15 16.21
C ASP A 480 -8.49 29.59 16.92
N GLY A 481 -9.34 28.61 17.25
CA GLY A 481 -10.69 28.85 17.74
C GLY A 481 -11.52 29.65 16.73
N GLY A 482 -11.77 30.93 17.04
CA GLY A 482 -12.54 31.85 16.19
C GLY A 482 -11.76 32.54 15.08
N HIS A 483 -10.42 32.47 15.10
CA HIS A 483 -9.56 33.28 14.26
C HIS A 483 -8.88 32.46 13.15
N MET A 484 -8.74 33.07 11.97
CA MET A 484 -8.09 32.46 10.81
C MET A 484 -6.79 33.21 10.49
N SER A 485 -5.67 32.50 10.50
CA SER A 485 -4.33 33.05 10.25
C SER A 485 -3.46 32.06 9.50
N GLY A 486 -2.26 32.48 9.10
CA GLY A 486 -1.21 31.61 8.63
C GLY A 486 -0.48 30.98 9.81
N SER A 487 -0.02 29.75 9.63
CA SER A 487 0.90 29.10 10.56
C SER A 487 2.28 29.80 10.59
N ALA A 488 3.20 29.29 11.42
CA ALA A 488 4.60 29.66 11.31
C ALA A 488 5.15 29.31 9.91
N HIS A 489 6.24 29.94 9.49
CA HIS A 489 6.87 29.63 8.21
C HIS A 489 7.22 28.15 8.11
N LYS A 490 6.59 27.46 7.15
CA LYS A 490 6.69 26.01 6.95
C LYS A 490 6.53 25.73 5.45
N ALA A 491 7.42 24.89 4.93
CA ALA A 491 7.31 24.36 3.57
C ALA A 491 6.08 23.46 3.42
N ALA A 492 5.62 23.26 2.19
CA ALA A 492 4.42 22.48 1.89
C ALA A 492 4.55 21.00 2.30
N ASP A 493 5.76 20.47 2.37
CA ASP A 493 6.10 19.11 2.83
C ASP A 493 6.36 19.03 4.34
N ALA A 494 6.34 20.15 5.06
CA ALA A 494 6.62 20.26 6.48
C ALA A 494 5.36 20.38 7.35
N LEU A 495 4.24 19.78 6.92
CA LEU A 495 3.03 19.69 7.73
C LEU A 495 3.30 18.74 8.92
N PRO A 496 3.20 19.20 10.19
CA PRO A 496 3.52 18.36 11.34
C PRO A 496 2.61 17.13 11.40
N PRO A 497 3.06 16.01 11.98
CA PRO A 497 2.27 14.78 12.06
C PRO A 497 0.96 15.00 12.82
N LYS A 498 -0.05 14.18 12.53
CA LYS A 498 -1.39 14.26 13.11
C LYS A 498 -1.40 14.20 14.64
N SER A 499 -0.46 13.47 15.23
CA SER A 499 -0.27 13.33 16.68
C SER A 499 -0.04 14.67 17.39
N GLU A 500 0.46 15.68 16.68
CA GLU A 500 0.73 17.01 17.22
C GLU A 500 -0.49 17.95 17.14
N SER A 501 -1.67 17.44 16.75
CA SER A 501 -2.94 18.17 16.65
C SER A 501 -2.78 19.55 15.98
N THR A 502 -2.62 19.55 14.66
CA THR A 502 -2.39 20.77 13.90
C THR A 502 -3.71 21.45 13.51
N SER A 503 -3.86 22.71 13.94
CA SER A 503 -4.91 23.65 13.56
C SER A 503 -4.98 23.97 12.05
N GLU A 504 -4.09 23.40 11.26
CA GLU A 504 -3.93 23.57 9.81
C GLU A 504 -4.68 22.53 8.96
N ARG A 505 -5.42 21.59 9.60
CA ARG A 505 -6.12 20.50 8.90
C ARG A 505 -7.62 20.76 8.81
N PHE A 506 -8.17 20.52 7.63
CA PHE A 506 -9.58 20.75 7.34
C PHE A 506 -10.19 19.53 6.64
N ALA A 507 -11.40 19.16 7.07
CA ALA A 507 -12.26 18.26 6.31
C ALA A 507 -12.96 19.05 5.20
N VAL A 508 -13.02 18.47 4.01
CA VAL A 508 -13.69 19.06 2.85
C VAL A 508 -15.14 18.60 2.80
N VAL A 509 -16.06 19.48 3.16
CA VAL A 509 -17.50 19.18 3.22
C VAL A 509 -18.17 19.70 1.95
N PRO A 510 -18.77 18.86 1.10
CA PRO A 510 -19.50 19.36 -0.06
C PRO A 510 -20.79 20.10 0.33
N ALA A 511 -21.08 21.19 -0.39
CA ALA A 511 -22.34 21.91 -0.25
C ALA A 511 -23.52 21.10 -0.82
N MET A 512 -24.73 21.30 -0.28
CA MET A 512 -25.94 20.67 -0.83
C MET A 512 -26.36 21.33 -2.15
N HIS A 513 -26.78 20.46 -3.08
CA HIS A 513 -27.70 20.70 -4.21
C HIS A 513 -27.39 21.89 -5.15
N GLY A 514 -27.13 21.58 -6.43
CA GLY A 514 -27.20 22.52 -7.55
C GLY A 514 -25.90 23.25 -7.92
N ASP A 515 -24.99 23.48 -6.98
CA ASP A 515 -23.73 24.18 -7.27
C ASP A 515 -22.55 23.19 -7.35
N GLU A 516 -22.11 22.91 -8.57
CA GLU A 516 -20.92 22.11 -8.82
C GLU A 516 -19.67 22.80 -8.23
N ASN A 517 -18.78 21.99 -7.64
CA ASN A 517 -17.50 22.41 -7.07
C ASN A 517 -17.58 23.43 -5.91
N VAL A 518 -18.68 23.45 -5.17
CA VAL A 518 -18.80 24.26 -3.95
C VAL A 518 -18.60 23.39 -2.70
N ILE A 519 -17.68 23.84 -1.85
CA ILE A 519 -17.29 23.17 -0.61
C ILE A 519 -17.37 24.13 0.57
N ALA A 520 -17.30 23.56 1.76
CA ALA A 520 -16.97 24.24 3.00
C ALA A 520 -15.81 23.50 3.68
N LEU A 521 -14.94 24.26 4.35
CA LEU A 521 -13.76 23.71 5.04
C LEU A 521 -14.00 23.69 6.54
N HIS A 522 -14.07 22.50 7.12
CA HIS A 522 -14.36 22.29 8.55
C HIS A 522 -13.10 21.92 9.31
N SER A 523 -12.76 22.67 10.35
CA SER A 523 -11.78 22.23 11.34
C SER A 523 -12.44 21.27 12.31
N THR A 524 -12.00 20.02 12.28
CA THR A 524 -12.51 18.97 13.17
C THR A 524 -12.03 19.13 14.61
N ILE A 525 -10.97 19.90 14.83
CA ILE A 525 -10.44 20.20 16.16
C ILE A 525 -11.27 21.27 16.83
N HIS A 526 -11.54 22.37 16.12
CA HIS A 526 -12.29 23.51 16.64
C HIS A 526 -13.81 23.40 16.47
N ASN A 527 -14.26 22.38 15.72
CA ASN A 527 -15.64 22.15 15.31
C ASN A 527 -16.27 23.39 14.66
N ARG A 528 -15.57 23.95 13.67
CA ARG A 528 -15.93 25.21 13.03
C ARG A 528 -15.61 25.19 11.54
N PHE A 529 -16.40 25.92 10.77
CA PHE A 529 -16.11 26.18 9.36
C PHE A 529 -15.32 27.47 9.17
N ILE A 530 -14.48 27.51 8.15
CA ILE A 530 -13.98 28.78 7.61
C ILE A 530 -15.18 29.56 7.07
N SER A 531 -15.30 30.83 7.47
CA SER A 531 -16.40 31.72 7.07
C SER A 531 -15.85 33.04 6.55
N MET A 532 -16.32 33.48 5.39
CA MET A 532 -16.04 34.82 4.88
C MET A 532 -17.16 35.76 5.29
N THR A 533 -16.82 36.85 5.95
CA THR A 533 -17.77 37.85 6.46
C THR A 533 -17.56 39.22 5.79
N PRO A 534 -18.47 40.17 6.01
CA PRO A 534 -18.28 41.57 5.64
C PRO A 534 -17.05 42.25 6.26
N ASN A 535 -16.42 41.68 7.29
CA ASN A 535 -15.28 42.30 7.99
C ASN A 535 -13.96 41.51 7.85
N GLY A 536 -13.97 40.36 7.18
CA GLY A 536 -12.79 39.51 7.03
C GLY A 536 -13.15 38.04 7.06
N VAL A 537 -12.17 37.18 7.33
CA VAL A 537 -12.35 35.73 7.39
C VAL A 537 -12.28 35.27 8.84
N THR A 538 -13.26 34.48 9.27
CA THR A 538 -13.44 34.03 10.66
C THR A 538 -13.78 32.54 10.68
N ALA A 539 -14.07 32.01 11.87
CA ALA A 539 -14.53 30.65 12.05
C ALA A 539 -15.96 30.61 12.60
N TYR A 540 -16.89 29.98 11.87
CA TYR A 540 -18.30 29.84 12.25
C TYR A 540 -18.55 28.51 12.98
N VAL A 541 -19.17 28.58 14.16
CA VAL A 541 -19.43 27.40 15.01
C VAL A 541 -20.66 26.67 14.52
N VAL A 542 -20.45 25.62 13.77
CA VAL A 542 -21.50 24.67 13.42
C VAL A 542 -20.87 23.31 13.14
N ASN A 543 -21.58 22.23 13.49
CA ASN A 543 -21.13 20.89 13.17
C ASN A 543 -21.07 20.71 11.65
N ALA A 544 -20.13 19.89 11.16
CA ALA A 544 -19.93 19.68 9.72
C ALA A 544 -21.22 19.27 8.97
N HIS A 545 -22.03 18.41 9.61
CA HIS A 545 -23.31 17.96 9.08
C HIS A 545 -24.43 19.02 9.14
N GLU A 546 -24.33 19.96 10.08
CA GLU A 546 -25.35 20.96 10.35
C GLU A 546 -25.20 22.22 9.51
N LEU A 547 -24.26 22.26 8.54
CA LEU A 547 -24.09 23.41 7.65
C LEU A 547 -25.44 23.71 6.96
N PRO A 548 -26.17 24.77 7.38
CA PRO A 548 -27.52 24.99 6.91
C PRO A 548 -27.56 25.33 5.42
N ASP A 549 -28.70 25.09 4.77
CA ASP A 549 -28.89 25.47 3.37
C ASP A 549 -28.71 26.98 3.13
N GLY A 550 -28.99 27.80 4.15
CA GLY A 550 -28.77 29.25 4.14
C GLY A 550 -27.37 29.72 4.54
N ALA A 551 -26.47 28.84 4.99
CA ALA A 551 -25.09 29.20 5.31
C ALA A 551 -24.30 29.39 4.03
N THR A 552 -24.21 30.64 3.59
CA THR A 552 -23.64 31.04 2.30
C THR A 552 -22.25 31.68 2.44
N TRP A 553 -21.85 32.03 3.66
CA TRP A 553 -20.57 32.67 3.97
C TRP A 553 -19.42 31.66 4.11
N GLU A 554 -19.77 30.43 4.47
CA GLU A 554 -18.86 29.28 4.65
C GLU A 554 -18.64 28.50 3.35
N ARG A 555 -19.36 28.87 2.29
CA ARG A 555 -19.33 28.18 0.99
C ARG A 555 -18.32 28.83 0.06
N PHE A 556 -17.47 28.00 -0.51
CA PHE A 556 -16.44 28.39 -1.44
C PHE A 556 -16.53 27.56 -2.71
N ARG A 557 -16.63 28.22 -3.85
CA ARG A 557 -16.38 27.61 -5.15
C ARG A 557 -14.88 27.36 -5.28
N VAL A 558 -14.51 26.13 -5.57
CA VAL A 558 -13.14 25.74 -5.89
C VAL A 558 -12.83 26.17 -7.32
N VAL A 559 -11.78 26.99 -7.48
CA VAL A 559 -11.23 27.38 -8.78
C VAL A 559 -9.86 26.71 -8.91
N LYS A 560 -9.75 25.69 -9.78
CA LYS A 560 -8.47 25.06 -10.12
C LYS A 560 -7.67 25.98 -11.05
N LEU A 561 -6.36 26.09 -10.85
CA LEU A 561 -5.48 27.08 -11.51
C LEU A 561 -4.37 26.48 -12.36
#